data_AF-A0AB37GFF3-F1
#
_entry.id   AF-A0AB37GFF3-F1
#
_cell.length_a   1.000
_cell.length_b   1.000
_cell.length_c   1.000
_cell.angle_alpha   90.00
_cell.angle_beta   90.00
_cell.angle_gamma   90.00
#
_symmetry.space_group_name_H-M   'P 1'
#
loop_
_entity.id
_entity.type
_entity.pdbx_description
1 polymer ?
#
loop_
_entity_poly.entity_id
_entity_poly.type
_entity_poly.pdbx_seq_one_letter_code
_entity_poly.pdbx_strand_id
1 'polypeptide(L)'
;MKTCAYCGSELASNYCSYCEMNLKPDDILENGQRKKHTLSYEPDPADIYKSTPELLKSKTIELIFLLKYARKYRSDVYNGRVNIYRAKQAGQSNEQLEQFQQDSYKEYEKPLARYGSLKTSLLIESVTYRKR
;
A
#
# COMPACT_ATOMS: atom_id res chain seq x y z
N MET A 1 -1.62 23.99 -27.36
CA MET A 1 -0.35 24.40 -26.73
C MET A 1 0.47 23.17 -26.38
N LYS A 2 1.79 23.18 -26.62
CA LYS A 2 2.68 22.08 -26.24
C LYS A 2 2.88 22.09 -24.72
N THR A 3 2.82 20.92 -24.11
CA THR A 3 2.87 20.74 -22.66
C THR A 3 3.72 19.54 -22.27
N CYS A 4 4.39 19.63 -21.13
CA CYS A 4 5.19 18.55 -20.56
C CYS A 4 4.29 17.36 -20.17
N ALA A 5 4.63 16.16 -20.65
CA ALA A 5 3.83 14.97 -20.37
C ALA A 5 3.80 14.54 -18.89
N TYR A 6 4.69 15.08 -18.05
CA TYR A 6 4.81 14.73 -16.64
C TYR A 6 4.07 15.74 -15.74
N CYS A 7 4.47 17.01 -15.78
CA CYS A 7 3.91 18.06 -14.93
C CYS A 7 2.73 18.81 -15.55
N GLY A 8 2.56 18.76 -16.87
CA GLY A 8 1.52 19.50 -17.60
C GLY A 8 1.84 20.96 -17.87
N SER A 9 3.03 21.46 -17.50
CA SER A 9 3.44 22.84 -17.77
C SER A 9 3.59 23.11 -19.26
N GLU A 10 3.28 24.33 -19.68
CA GLU A 10 3.47 24.78 -21.06
C GLU A 10 4.95 24.82 -21.44
N LEU A 11 5.22 24.49 -22.69
CA LEU A 11 6.56 24.36 -23.23
C LEU A 11 6.77 25.38 -24.35
N ALA A 12 7.74 26.26 -24.16
CA ALA A 12 8.27 27.13 -25.22
C ALA A 12 9.32 26.41 -26.08
N SER A 13 9.98 25.38 -25.54
CA SER A 13 10.99 24.57 -26.21
C SER A 13 10.90 23.11 -25.73
N ASN A 14 11.82 22.24 -26.16
CA ASN A 14 11.87 20.86 -25.69
C ASN A 14 12.38 20.74 -24.24
N TYR A 15 12.71 21.85 -23.56
CA TYR A 15 13.12 21.88 -22.17
C TYR A 15 11.95 22.25 -21.25
N CYS A 16 11.73 21.45 -20.20
CA CYS A 16 10.76 21.77 -19.16
C CYS A 16 11.45 22.41 -17.96
N SER A 17 11.15 23.68 -17.66
CA SER A 17 11.71 24.39 -16.51
C SER A 17 11.24 23.86 -15.16
N TYR A 18 10.02 23.31 -15.07
CA TYR A 18 9.49 22.76 -13.83
C TYR A 18 10.10 21.39 -13.48
N CYS A 19 10.27 20.52 -14.48
CA CYS A 19 10.90 19.21 -14.30
C CYS A 19 12.44 19.26 -14.42
N GLU A 20 12.99 20.42 -14.77
CA GLU A 20 14.43 20.66 -14.98
C GLU A 20 15.10 19.64 -15.91
N MET A 21 14.43 19.29 -17.02
CA MET A 21 14.92 18.28 -17.94
C MET A 21 14.55 18.54 -19.40
N ASN A 22 15.37 17.99 -20.31
CA ASN A 22 15.05 17.92 -21.74
C ASN A 22 14.08 16.76 -22.01
N LEU A 23 12.98 17.07 -22.67
CA LEU A 23 11.95 16.11 -23.05
C LEU A 23 12.27 15.51 -24.42
N LYS A 24 12.00 14.22 -24.57
CA LYS A 24 11.97 13.57 -25.89
C LYS A 24 10.69 14.00 -26.63
N PRO A 25 10.65 13.92 -27.97
CA PRO A 25 9.45 14.24 -28.74
C PRO A 25 8.19 13.52 -28.22
N ASP A 26 8.32 12.25 -27.81
CA ASP A 26 7.22 11.44 -27.26
C ASP A 26 6.71 11.91 -25.89
N ASP A 27 7.47 12.75 -25.19
CA ASP A 27 7.14 13.32 -23.88
C ASP A 27 6.65 14.78 -23.98
N ILE A 28 6.43 15.27 -25.22
CA ILE A 28 5.82 16.57 -25.52
C ILE A 28 4.39 16.29 -26.00
N LEU A 29 3.41 16.59 -25.14
CA LEU A 29 1.99 16.40 -25.42
C LEU A 29 1.30 17.73 -25.69
N GLU A 30 0.00 17.69 -25.95
CA GLU A 30 -0.79 18.89 -26.22
C GLU A 30 -1.86 19.13 -25.16
N ASN A 31 -2.14 20.41 -24.91
CA ASN A 31 -3.28 20.89 -24.13
C ASN A 31 -3.37 20.29 -22.71
N GLY A 32 -2.22 20.17 -22.03
CA GLY A 32 -2.14 19.71 -20.65
C GLY A 32 -2.32 18.20 -20.49
N GLN A 33 -2.36 17.45 -21.60
CA GLN A 33 -2.36 16.00 -21.56
C GLN A 33 -1.10 15.47 -20.89
N ARG A 34 -1.26 14.37 -20.15
CA ARG A 34 -0.18 13.70 -19.42
C ARG A 34 0.03 12.30 -19.96
N LYS A 35 1.27 11.82 -19.87
CA LYS A 35 1.61 10.44 -20.26
C LYS A 35 0.81 9.48 -19.39
N LYS A 36 -0.02 8.66 -20.03
CA LYS A 36 -0.70 7.57 -19.33
C LYS A 36 0.32 6.47 -19.10
N HIS A 37 0.79 6.35 -17.86
CA HIS A 37 1.49 5.16 -17.40
C HIS A 37 0.46 4.06 -17.14
N THR A 38 -0.17 3.57 -18.20
CA THR A 38 -1.03 2.39 -18.11
C THR A 38 -0.11 1.19 -18.01
N LEU A 39 -0.23 0.43 -16.93
CA LEU A 39 0.47 -0.84 -16.83
C LEU A 39 -0.14 -1.83 -17.83
N SER A 40 0.71 -2.64 -18.45
CA SER A 40 0.25 -3.78 -19.27
C SER A 40 -0.30 -4.92 -18.42
N TYR A 41 0.04 -4.97 -17.13
CA TYR A 41 -0.46 -5.97 -16.19
C TYR A 41 -0.46 -5.45 -14.74
N GLU A 42 -1.37 -5.96 -13.93
CA GLU A 42 -1.43 -5.72 -12.49
C GLU A 42 -0.71 -6.87 -11.76
N PRO A 43 0.18 -6.58 -10.78
CA PRO A 43 0.89 -7.64 -10.07
C PRO A 43 -0.05 -8.48 -9.20
N ASP A 44 0.31 -9.74 -8.94
CA ASP A 44 -0.50 -10.64 -8.12
C ASP A 44 -0.58 -10.10 -6.67
N PRO A 45 -1.77 -9.95 -6.07
CA PRO A 45 -1.91 -9.57 -4.67
C PRO A 45 -1.13 -10.45 -3.68
N ALA A 46 -0.89 -11.72 -3.99
CA ALA A 46 -0.10 -12.62 -3.15
C ALA A 46 1.39 -12.21 -3.05
N ASP A 47 1.87 -11.40 -3.99
CA ASP A 47 3.26 -10.92 -3.99
C ASP A 47 3.60 -10.00 -2.82
N ILE A 48 2.60 -9.51 -2.06
CA ILE A 48 2.84 -8.76 -0.81
C ILE A 48 3.60 -9.58 0.24
N TYR A 49 3.61 -10.92 0.11
CA TYR A 49 4.30 -11.83 1.02
C TYR A 49 5.73 -12.19 0.59
N LYS A 50 6.20 -11.64 -0.53
CA LYS A 50 7.59 -11.78 -0.99
C LYS A 50 8.56 -11.18 0.04
N SER A 51 9.77 -11.73 0.08
CA SER A 51 10.85 -11.19 0.92
C SER A 51 11.33 -9.83 0.40
N THR A 52 11.96 -9.02 1.27
CA THR A 52 12.52 -7.71 0.87
C THR A 52 13.47 -7.80 -0.34
N PRO A 53 14.40 -8.77 -0.43
CA PRO A 53 15.26 -8.91 -1.60
C PRO A 53 14.51 -9.23 -2.89
N GLU A 54 13.37 -9.91 -2.81
CA GLU A 54 12.53 -10.20 -3.97
C GLU A 54 11.72 -8.98 -4.40
N LEU A 55 11.17 -8.23 -3.45
CA LEU A 55 10.46 -6.98 -3.71
C LEU A 55 11.37 -5.92 -4.35
N LEU A 56 12.63 -5.82 -3.92
CA LEU A 56 13.58 -4.87 -4.49
C LEU A 56 13.93 -5.15 -5.97
N LYS A 57 13.60 -6.33 -6.50
CA LYS A 57 13.75 -6.65 -7.93
C LYS A 57 12.55 -6.20 -8.77
N SER A 58 11.42 -5.86 -8.15
CA SER A 58 10.22 -5.39 -8.84
C SER A 58 10.36 -3.96 -9.32
N LYS A 59 9.59 -3.60 -10.36
CA LYS A 59 9.54 -2.22 -10.83
C LYS A 59 8.86 -1.33 -9.78
N THR A 60 9.25 -0.06 -9.71
CA THR A 60 8.64 0.91 -8.77
C THR A 60 7.12 0.96 -8.86
N ILE A 61 6.58 0.86 -10.07
CA ILE A 61 5.14 0.87 -10.29
C ILE A 61 4.46 -0.40 -9.72
N GLU A 62 5.07 -1.58 -9.86
CA GLU A 62 4.57 -2.82 -9.26
C GLU A 62 4.58 -2.71 -7.74
N LEU A 63 5.65 -2.16 -7.16
CA LEU A 63 5.75 -1.90 -5.72
C LEU A 63 4.64 -0.98 -5.20
N ILE A 64 4.24 0.03 -5.98
CA ILE A 64 3.11 0.91 -5.61
C ILE A 64 1.79 0.12 -5.56
N PHE A 65 1.57 -0.83 -6.47
CA PHE A 65 0.39 -1.70 -6.45
C PHE A 65 0.42 -2.67 -5.26
N LEU A 66 1.54 -3.35 -5.03
CA LEU A 66 1.70 -4.22 -3.86
C LEU A 66 1.48 -3.46 -2.55
N LEU A 67 1.93 -2.21 -2.48
CA LEU A 67 1.69 -1.35 -1.33
C LEU A 67 0.21 -0.99 -1.15
N LYS A 68 -0.56 -0.82 -2.23
CA LYS A 68 -2.02 -0.64 -2.15
C LYS A 68 -2.69 -1.90 -1.59
N TYR A 69 -2.30 -3.08 -2.05
CA TYR A 69 -2.84 -4.34 -1.54
C TYR A 69 -2.50 -4.57 -0.07
N ALA A 70 -1.24 -4.34 0.32
CA ALA A 70 -0.80 -4.47 1.70
C ALA A 70 -1.58 -3.52 2.63
N ARG A 71 -1.84 -2.28 2.20
CA ARG A 71 -2.67 -1.32 2.95
C ARG A 71 -4.13 -1.78 3.05
N LYS A 72 -4.71 -2.28 1.96
CA LYS A 72 -6.07 -2.81 1.95
C LYS A 72 -6.21 -4.00 2.91
N TYR A 73 -5.31 -4.98 2.81
CA TYR A 73 -5.28 -6.14 3.69
C TYR A 73 -5.18 -5.73 5.17
N ARG A 74 -4.29 -4.79 5.51
CA ARG A 74 -4.19 -4.27 6.88
C ARG A 74 -5.49 -3.63 7.36
N SER A 75 -6.16 -2.83 6.52
CA SER A 75 -7.45 -2.21 6.85
C SER A 75 -8.54 -3.25 7.05
N ASP A 76 -8.61 -4.26 6.19
CA ASP A 76 -9.62 -5.32 6.25
C ASP A 76 -9.45 -6.15 7.53
N VAL A 77 -8.20 -6.53 7.87
CA VAL A 77 -7.87 -7.21 9.13
C VAL A 77 -8.26 -6.37 10.34
N TYR A 78 -7.92 -5.08 10.35
CA TYR A 78 -8.26 -4.18 11.46
C TYR A 78 -9.78 -4.03 11.62
N ASN A 79 -10.50 -3.79 10.53
CA ASN A 79 -11.96 -3.67 10.52
C ASN A 79 -12.63 -4.96 11.00
N GLY A 80 -12.12 -6.12 10.56
CA GLY A 80 -12.55 -7.42 11.06
C GLY A 80 -12.41 -7.53 12.58
N ARG A 81 -11.24 -7.16 13.13
CA ARG A 81 -11.00 -7.18 14.58
C ARG A 81 -11.95 -6.25 15.34
N VAL A 82 -12.18 -5.03 14.84
CA VAL A 82 -13.11 -4.06 15.45
C VAL A 82 -14.54 -4.60 15.44
N ASN A 83 -14.97 -5.19 14.32
CA ASN A 83 -16.31 -5.75 14.19
C ASN A 83 -16.53 -6.93 15.15
N ILE A 84 -15.53 -7.81 15.30
CA ILE A 84 -15.58 -8.92 16.28
C ILE A 84 -15.66 -8.40 17.70
N TYR A 85 -14.86 -7.39 18.04
CA TYR A 85 -14.90 -6.78 19.36
C TYR A 85 -16.29 -6.18 19.66
N ARG A 86 -16.90 -5.50 18.69
CA ARG A 86 -18.28 -4.98 18.79
C ARG A 86 -19.31 -6.10 18.94
N ALA A 87 -19.19 -7.18 18.16
CA ALA A 87 -20.08 -8.34 18.26
C ALA A 87 -20.01 -9.01 19.64
N LYS A 88 -18.80 -9.18 20.20
CA LYS A 88 -18.60 -9.68 21.57
C LYS A 88 -19.27 -8.78 22.61
N GLN A 89 -19.15 -7.46 22.49
CA GLN A 89 -19.83 -6.52 23.39
C GLN A 89 -21.37 -6.55 23.27
N ALA A 90 -21.88 -6.84 22.08
CA ALA A 90 -23.32 -6.99 21.83
C ALA A 90 -23.88 -8.35 22.31
N GLY A 91 -23.08 -9.19 22.98
CA GLY A 91 -23.48 -10.52 23.45
C GLY A 91 -23.57 -11.58 22.33
N GLN A 92 -23.09 -11.25 21.12
CA GLN A 92 -23.04 -12.16 19.98
C GLN A 92 -21.66 -12.85 19.94
N SER A 93 -21.40 -13.75 20.88
CA SER A 93 -20.21 -14.62 20.84
C SER A 93 -20.52 -15.90 20.08
N ASN A 94 -19.76 -16.17 19.02
CA ASN A 94 -19.76 -17.44 18.30
C ASN A 94 -18.31 -17.94 18.24
N GLU A 95 -18.12 -19.25 18.39
CA GLU A 95 -16.83 -19.97 18.33
C GLU A 95 -16.04 -19.60 17.06
N GLN A 96 -16.74 -19.37 15.94
CA GLN A 96 -16.16 -18.92 14.66
C GLN A 96 -15.49 -17.53 14.75
N LEU A 97 -16.01 -16.62 15.58
CA LEU A 97 -15.43 -15.29 15.77
C LEU A 97 -14.15 -15.34 16.61
N GLU A 98 -14.05 -16.31 17.52
CA GLU A 98 -12.85 -16.53 18.35
C GLU A 98 -11.74 -17.16 17.52
N GLN A 99 -12.08 -18.13 16.66
CA GLN A 99 -11.17 -18.75 15.70
C GLN A 99 -10.58 -17.69 14.75
N PHE A 100 -11.43 -16.85 14.16
CA PHE A 100 -10.97 -15.77 13.27
C PHE A 100 -10.07 -14.77 14.01
N GLN A 101 -10.37 -14.47 15.29
CA GLN A 101 -9.49 -13.63 16.11
C GLN A 101 -8.10 -14.26 16.24
N GLN A 102 -8.01 -15.54 16.63
CA GLN A 102 -6.73 -16.22 16.77
C GLN A 102 -5.96 -16.33 15.46
N ASP A 103 -6.64 -16.68 14.36
CA ASP A 103 -6.01 -16.82 13.05
C ASP A 103 -5.51 -15.46 12.54
N SER A 104 -6.30 -14.39 12.72
CA SER A 104 -5.89 -13.02 12.40
C SER A 104 -4.66 -12.57 13.20
N TYR A 105 -4.50 -12.99 14.46
CA TYR A 105 -3.30 -12.70 15.25
C TYR A 105 -2.08 -13.48 14.73
N LYS A 106 -2.22 -14.79 14.49
CA LYS A 106 -1.15 -15.65 13.97
C LYS A 106 -0.67 -15.21 12.58
N GLU A 107 -1.59 -14.81 11.72
CA GLU A 107 -1.30 -14.37 10.36
C GLU A 107 -0.59 -13.01 10.34
N TYR A 108 -0.86 -12.15 11.33
CA TYR A 108 -0.15 -10.88 11.50
C TYR A 108 1.26 -11.06 12.08
N GLU A 109 1.46 -12.04 12.97
CA GLU A 109 2.78 -12.33 13.56
C GLU A 109 3.75 -13.00 12.59
N LYS A 110 3.27 -13.84 11.66
CA LYS A 110 4.12 -14.55 10.69
C LYS A 110 5.02 -13.64 9.83
N PRO A 111 4.50 -12.54 9.24
CA PRO A 111 5.34 -11.55 8.56
C PRO A 111 6.29 -10.85 9.52
N LEU A 112 5.82 -10.43 10.70
CA LEU A 112 6.62 -9.71 11.70
C LEU A 112 7.78 -10.54 12.27
N ALA A 113 7.64 -11.86 12.37
CA ALA A 113 8.73 -12.74 12.80
C ALA A 113 9.87 -12.86 11.75
N ARG A 114 9.57 -12.62 10.46
CA ARG A 114 10.58 -12.54 9.39
C ARG A 114 11.30 -11.19 9.34
N TYR A 115 10.68 -10.13 9.85
CA TYR A 115 11.28 -8.81 10.01
C TYR A 115 11.88 -8.70 11.42
N GLY A 116 13.14 -9.13 11.56
CA GLY A 116 13.88 -9.00 12.82
C GLY A 116 13.70 -7.63 13.49
N SER A 117 13.37 -7.68 14.78
CA SER A 117 13.63 -6.67 15.81
C SER A 117 13.09 -5.23 15.68
N LEU A 118 12.07 -4.95 14.85
CA LEU A 118 11.44 -3.62 14.83
C LEU A 118 9.95 -3.70 15.19
N LYS A 119 9.67 -3.42 16.47
CA LYS A 119 8.37 -3.06 17.08
C LYS A 119 7.48 -4.20 17.60
N THR A 120 8.00 -5.02 18.50
CA THR A 120 7.18 -5.70 19.52
C THR A 120 6.78 -4.76 20.67
N SER A 121 7.45 -3.62 20.85
CA SER A 121 7.19 -2.68 21.95
C SER A 121 6.04 -1.70 21.71
N LEU A 122 5.70 -1.35 20.46
CA LEU A 122 4.75 -0.26 20.18
C LEU A 122 3.26 -0.66 20.15
N LEU A 123 2.93 -1.95 20.08
CA LEU A 123 1.53 -2.39 19.98
C LEU A 123 0.94 -2.95 21.26
N ILE A 124 1.76 -3.52 22.17
CA ILE A 124 1.29 -3.92 23.50
C ILE A 124 0.85 -2.68 24.29
N GLU A 125 1.56 -1.56 24.18
CA GLU A 125 1.18 -0.31 24.85
C GLU A 125 -0.17 0.24 24.36
N SER A 126 -0.49 0.13 23.07
CA SER A 126 -1.73 0.69 22.50
C SER A 126 -3.01 -0.04 22.93
N VAL A 127 -2.90 -1.31 23.35
CA VAL A 127 -4.04 -2.10 23.85
C VAL A 127 -4.23 -1.90 25.36
N THR A 128 -3.16 -1.64 26.12
CA THR A 128 -3.24 -1.36 27.57
C THR A 128 -3.60 0.09 27.91
N TYR A 129 -3.36 1.07 27.03
CA TYR A 129 -3.54 2.49 27.35
C TYR A 129 -4.98 3.04 27.22
N ARG A 130 -5.98 2.19 26.95
CA ARG A 130 -7.42 2.59 26.91
C ARG A 130 -8.24 2.11 28.11
N LYS A 131 -7.57 1.78 29.22
CA LYS A 131 -8.17 1.67 30.56
C LYS A 131 -7.51 2.66 31.52
N ARG A 132 -7.69 3.96 31.28
CA ARG A 132 -7.69 5.01 32.30
C ARG A 132 -8.62 6.12 31.85
#